data_AF-A0A923VG18-F1
#
_entry.id   AF-A0A923VG18-F1
#
_cell.length_a   1.000
_cell.length_b   1.000
_cell.length_c   1.000
_cell.angle_alpha   90.00
_cell.angle_beta   90.00
_cell.angle_gamma   90.00
#
_symmetry.space_group_name_H-M   'P 1'
#
loop_
_entity.id
_entity.type
_entity.pdbx_description
1 polymer ?
#
loop_
_entity_poly.entity_id
_entity_poly.type
_entity_poly.pdbx_seq_one_letter_code
_entity_poly.pdbx_strand_id
1 'polypeptide(L)'
;LPPEAVNIEKKLRAIGLGAEVDKVIVTMNEGAESAVAEAKPIFVNAITQMSFQDAMGILTGGKGSATNYLRNSTTTALIEAFKPKVQVALDKVGFTKNWSDLVNTYNKIPTVQKLNPDLNGYITGQAVTALFQQVEIEENNIRDNPAARGTALLKKVFSYADTKKTN
;
A
#
# COMPACT_ATOMS: atom_id res chain seq x y z
N LEU A 1 -3.68 -1.78 -10.55
CA LEU A 1 -3.38 -3.15 -11.05
C LEU A 1 -2.12 -3.08 -11.91
N PRO A 2 -1.24 -4.11 -11.88
CA PRO A 2 -0.05 -4.13 -12.73
C PRO A 2 -0.48 -4.27 -14.20
N PRO A 3 0.39 -3.93 -15.17
CA PRO A 3 0.07 -4.02 -16.60
C PRO A 3 -0.48 -5.40 -17.00
N GLU A 4 0.04 -6.47 -16.39
CA GLU A 4 -0.40 -7.83 -16.62
C GLU A 4 -1.82 -8.08 -16.09
N ALA A 5 -2.15 -7.71 -14.85
CA ALA A 5 -3.51 -7.90 -14.33
C ALA A 5 -4.54 -6.97 -15.00
N VAL A 6 -4.15 -5.79 -15.48
CA VAL A 6 -5.03 -4.92 -16.29
C VAL A 6 -5.36 -5.58 -17.64
N ASN A 7 -4.37 -6.19 -18.30
CA ASN A 7 -4.60 -6.89 -19.56
C ASN A 7 -5.47 -8.14 -19.37
N ILE A 8 -5.29 -8.84 -18.26
CA ILE A 8 -6.10 -10.00 -17.87
C ILE A 8 -7.53 -9.55 -17.57
N GLU A 9 -7.70 -8.53 -16.74
CA GLU A 9 -8.98 -7.92 -16.41
C GLU A 9 -9.76 -7.57 -17.68
N LYS A 10 -9.12 -6.85 -18.63
CA LYS A 10 -9.74 -6.48 -19.91
C LYS A 10 -10.19 -7.68 -20.72
N LYS A 11 -9.35 -8.72 -20.84
CA LYS A 11 -9.69 -9.94 -21.58
C LYS A 11 -10.84 -10.71 -20.94
N LEU A 12 -10.85 -10.81 -19.61
CA LEU A 12 -11.89 -11.48 -18.84
C LEU A 12 -13.24 -10.74 -18.96
N ARG A 13 -13.22 -9.41 -18.85
CA ARG A 13 -14.41 -8.59 -19.11
C ARG A 13 -14.94 -8.76 -20.53
N ALA A 14 -14.04 -8.84 -21.52
CA ALA A 14 -14.43 -9.01 -22.93
C ALA A 14 -15.14 -10.34 -23.25
N ILE A 15 -14.95 -11.38 -22.43
CA ILE A 15 -15.60 -12.68 -22.58
C ILE A 15 -16.80 -12.87 -21.65
N GLY A 16 -17.29 -11.79 -21.03
CA GLY A 16 -18.49 -11.80 -20.18
C GLY A 16 -18.24 -12.08 -18.69
N LEU A 17 -16.99 -12.20 -18.25
CA LEU A 17 -16.63 -12.48 -16.84
C LEU A 17 -16.41 -11.20 -16.00
N GLY A 18 -17.08 -10.10 -16.36
CA GLY A 18 -16.87 -8.81 -15.70
C GLY A 18 -17.30 -8.81 -14.24
N ALA A 19 -18.41 -9.47 -13.92
CA ALA A 19 -18.93 -9.53 -12.55
C ALA A 19 -18.01 -10.34 -11.62
N GLU A 20 -17.43 -11.44 -12.12
CA GLU A 20 -16.46 -12.27 -11.40
C GLU A 20 -15.17 -11.49 -11.13
N VAL A 21 -14.71 -10.73 -12.12
CA VAL A 21 -13.57 -9.82 -11.98
C VAL A 21 -13.83 -8.76 -10.91
N ASP A 22 -14.99 -8.10 -10.93
CA ASP A 22 -15.35 -7.09 -9.94
C ASP A 22 -15.38 -7.67 -8.53
N LYS A 23 -15.97 -8.87 -8.37
CA LYS A 23 -15.97 -9.59 -7.08
C LYS A 23 -14.56 -9.91 -6.59
N VAL A 24 -13.67 -10.36 -7.48
CA VAL A 24 -12.26 -10.61 -7.17
C VAL A 24 -11.56 -9.32 -6.72
N ILE A 25 -11.80 -8.19 -7.40
CA ILE A 25 -11.19 -6.90 -7.04
C ILE A 25 -11.67 -6.43 -5.65
N VAL A 26 -12.97 -6.49 -5.38
CA VAL A 26 -13.53 -6.10 -4.07
C VAL A 26 -12.92 -6.95 -2.95
N THR A 27 -12.97 -8.28 -3.10
CA THR A 27 -12.44 -9.20 -2.09
C THR A 27 -10.91 -9.08 -1.92
N MET A 28 -10.17 -8.77 -2.97
CA MET A 28 -8.74 -8.44 -2.89
C MET A 28 -8.49 -7.20 -2.03
N ASN A 29 -9.26 -6.13 -2.26
CA ASN A 29 -9.08 -4.86 -1.55
C ASN A 29 -9.44 -4.99 -0.07
N GLU A 30 -10.55 -5.66 0.26
CA GLU A 30 -10.91 -5.97 1.66
C GLU A 30 -9.82 -6.78 2.36
N GLY A 31 -9.26 -7.77 1.66
CA GLY A 31 -8.14 -8.56 2.14
C GLY A 31 -6.90 -7.72 2.45
N ALA A 32 -6.52 -6.86 1.51
CA ALA A 32 -5.39 -5.94 1.64
C ALA A 32 -5.58 -4.93 2.78
N GLU A 33 -6.76 -4.35 2.91
CA GLU A 33 -7.09 -3.36 3.95
C GLU A 33 -6.96 -3.96 5.36
N SER A 34 -7.44 -5.20 5.55
CA SER A 34 -7.38 -5.87 6.86
C SER A 34 -5.95 -6.07 7.39
N ALA A 35 -4.95 -6.16 6.49
CA ALA A 35 -3.55 -6.32 6.87
C ALA A 35 -2.91 -5.00 7.33
N VAL A 36 -3.48 -3.85 6.95
CA VAL A 36 -2.94 -2.51 7.26
C VAL A 36 -2.87 -2.26 8.78
N ALA A 37 -3.74 -2.89 9.56
CA ALA A 37 -3.74 -2.77 11.02
C ALA A 37 -2.40 -3.20 11.65
N GLU A 38 -1.64 -4.11 11.02
CA GLU A 38 -0.34 -4.57 11.49
C GLU A 38 0.78 -3.53 11.31
N ALA A 39 0.56 -2.48 10.50
CA ALA A 39 1.58 -1.47 10.24
C ALA A 39 1.90 -0.62 11.46
N LYS A 40 0.91 -0.40 12.35
CA LYS A 40 1.04 0.52 13.48
C LYS A 40 2.24 0.22 14.39
N PRO A 41 2.40 -1.00 14.96
CA PRO A 41 3.55 -1.30 15.80
C PRO A 41 4.89 -1.17 15.07
N ILE A 42 4.93 -1.48 13.78
CA ILE A 42 6.14 -1.38 12.95
C ILE A 42 6.53 0.10 12.75
N PHE A 43 5.57 0.96 12.42
CA PHE A 43 5.81 2.40 12.31
C PHE A 43 6.22 3.02 13.63
N VAL A 44 5.56 2.67 14.74
CA VAL A 44 5.95 3.16 16.07
C VAL A 44 7.40 2.78 16.37
N ASN A 45 7.79 1.54 16.11
CA ASN A 45 9.17 1.10 16.32
C ASN A 45 10.16 1.93 15.48
N ALA A 46 9.93 2.06 14.17
CA ALA A 46 10.79 2.87 13.31
C ALA A 46 10.91 4.33 13.76
N ILE A 47 9.80 4.94 14.20
CA ILE A 47 9.81 6.30 14.74
C ILE A 47 10.61 6.38 16.04
N THR A 48 10.50 5.39 16.93
CA THR A 48 11.27 5.37 18.19
C THR A 48 12.76 5.13 17.98
N GLN A 49 13.15 4.49 16.88
CA GLN A 49 14.55 4.26 16.50
C GLN A 49 15.13 5.40 15.64
N MET A 50 14.32 6.39 15.29
CA MET A 50 14.73 7.52 14.47
C MET A 50 15.84 8.33 15.15
N SER A 51 16.94 8.55 14.44
CA SER A 51 17.99 9.44 14.93
C SER A 51 17.55 10.90 14.84
N PHE A 52 18.21 11.78 15.61
CA PHE A 52 17.99 13.21 15.48
C PHE A 52 18.31 13.74 14.07
N GLN A 53 19.32 13.14 13.41
CA GLN A 53 19.68 13.49 12.04
C GLN A 53 18.56 13.14 11.05
N ASP A 54 17.96 11.95 11.18
CA ASP A 54 16.82 11.56 10.35
C ASP A 54 15.63 12.49 10.58
N ALA A 55 15.32 12.78 11.85
CA ALA A 55 14.23 13.69 12.20
C ALA A 55 14.42 15.09 11.61
N MET A 56 15.65 15.62 11.67
CA MET A 56 15.98 16.90 11.05
C MET A 56 15.89 16.84 9.52
N GLY A 57 16.40 15.77 8.91
CA GLY A 57 16.31 15.54 7.47
C GLY A 57 14.88 15.43 6.98
N ILE A 58 14.00 14.78 7.75
CA ILE A 58 12.56 14.73 7.46
C ILE A 58 11.94 16.12 7.55
N LEU A 59 12.26 16.87 8.60
CA LEU A 59 11.69 18.19 8.83
C LEU A 59 12.04 19.16 7.68
N THR A 60 13.28 19.11 7.17
CA THR A 60 13.78 20.02 6.13
C THR A 60 13.71 19.46 4.70
N GLY A 61 13.56 18.15 4.51
CA GLY A 61 13.69 17.46 3.22
C GLY A 61 12.54 17.59 2.21
N GLY A 62 11.49 18.36 2.53
CA GLY A 62 10.36 18.58 1.63
C GLY A 62 9.39 17.38 1.55
N LYS A 63 8.49 17.41 0.56
CA LYS A 63 7.39 16.44 0.39
C LYS A 63 7.92 15.00 0.31
N GLY A 64 7.18 14.08 0.92
CA GLY A 64 7.51 12.65 0.94
C GLY A 64 8.73 12.24 1.77
N SER A 65 9.40 13.15 2.49
CA SER A 65 10.61 12.80 3.26
C SER A 65 10.32 11.85 4.43
N ALA A 66 9.22 12.06 5.16
CA ALA A 66 8.81 11.15 6.24
C ALA A 66 8.37 9.80 5.67
N THR A 67 7.64 9.83 4.55
CA THR A 67 7.18 8.64 3.81
C THR A 67 8.37 7.82 3.36
N ASN A 68 9.38 8.44 2.75
CA ASN A 68 10.57 7.75 2.27
C ASN A 68 11.38 7.13 3.42
N TYR A 69 11.52 7.85 4.53
CA TYR A 69 12.13 7.29 5.74
C TYR A 69 11.37 6.04 6.20
N LEU A 70 10.06 6.14 6.43
CA LEU A 70 9.26 5.00 6.88
C LEU A 70 9.32 3.85 5.87
N ARG A 71 9.23 4.14 4.57
CA ARG A 71 9.34 3.14 3.50
C ARG A 71 10.65 2.38 3.59
N ASN A 72 11.77 3.09 3.67
CA ASN A 72 13.09 2.46 3.73
C ASN A 72 13.29 1.65 5.02
N SER A 73 12.79 2.16 6.15
CA SER A 73 12.99 1.53 7.46
C SER A 73 12.02 0.38 7.76
N THR A 74 10.89 0.27 7.03
CA THR A 74 9.82 -0.66 7.43
C THR A 74 9.29 -1.59 6.35
N THR A 75 9.61 -1.39 5.07
CA THR A 75 9.01 -2.19 3.98
C THR A 75 9.18 -3.69 4.18
N THR A 76 10.36 -4.17 4.56
CA THR A 76 10.60 -5.61 4.78
C THR A 76 9.73 -6.16 5.90
N ALA A 77 9.73 -5.50 7.06
CA ALA A 77 8.92 -5.91 8.21
C ALA A 77 7.41 -5.86 7.92
N LEU A 78 6.97 -4.86 7.15
CA LEU A 78 5.58 -4.76 6.70
C LEU A 78 5.20 -5.92 5.78
N ILE A 79 6.03 -6.27 4.81
CA ILE A 79 5.78 -7.41 3.92
C ILE A 79 5.69 -8.71 4.72
N GLU A 80 6.62 -8.94 5.65
CA GLU A 80 6.63 -10.13 6.50
C GLU A 80 5.39 -10.22 7.39
N ALA A 81 4.97 -9.11 8.00
CA ALA A 81 3.79 -9.06 8.86
C ALA A 81 2.48 -9.17 8.05
N PHE A 82 2.43 -8.55 6.87
CA PHE A 82 1.22 -8.49 6.06
C PHE A 82 0.96 -9.82 5.37
N LYS A 83 1.98 -10.50 4.83
CA LYS A 83 1.81 -11.71 4.03
C LYS A 83 0.89 -12.79 4.65
N PRO A 84 1.06 -13.20 5.92
CA PRO A 84 0.16 -14.18 6.52
C PRO A 84 -1.25 -13.62 6.77
N LYS A 85 -1.39 -12.32 7.04
CA LYS A 85 -2.70 -11.68 7.27
C LYS A 85 -3.48 -11.49 5.97
N VAL A 86 -2.80 -11.05 4.92
CA VAL A 86 -3.33 -11.00 3.56
C VAL A 86 -3.79 -12.39 3.15
N GLN A 87 -2.99 -13.45 3.34
CA GLN A 87 -3.43 -14.82 3.03
C GLN A 87 -4.73 -15.18 3.76
N VAL A 88 -4.78 -15.03 5.08
CA VAL A 88 -5.97 -15.36 5.89
C VAL A 88 -7.18 -14.53 5.45
N ALA A 89 -6.98 -13.25 5.16
CA ALA A 89 -8.05 -12.36 4.75
C ALA A 89 -8.59 -12.74 3.37
N LEU A 90 -7.70 -12.98 2.40
CA LEU A 90 -8.04 -13.45 1.06
C LEU A 90 -8.78 -14.81 1.10
N ASP A 91 -8.36 -15.73 1.96
CA ASP A 91 -9.04 -17.01 2.13
C ASP A 91 -10.45 -16.83 2.73
N LYS A 92 -10.59 -15.96 3.74
CA LYS A 92 -11.87 -15.68 4.40
C LYS A 92 -12.91 -15.08 3.47
N VAL A 93 -12.50 -14.19 2.56
CA VAL A 93 -13.38 -13.56 1.56
C VAL A 93 -13.56 -14.43 0.30
N GLY A 94 -12.98 -15.64 0.29
CA GLY A 94 -13.06 -16.58 -0.83
C GLY A 94 -12.29 -16.14 -2.06
N PHE A 95 -11.36 -15.18 -1.94
CA PHE A 95 -10.54 -14.69 -3.04
C PHE A 95 -9.75 -15.82 -3.68
N THR A 96 -9.07 -16.65 -2.89
CA THR A 96 -8.26 -17.78 -3.39
C THR A 96 -9.08 -18.70 -4.28
N LYS A 97 -10.33 -18.97 -3.90
CA LYS A 97 -11.28 -19.76 -4.71
C LYS A 97 -11.72 -19.00 -5.97
N ASN A 98 -12.24 -17.78 -5.82
CA ASN A 98 -12.74 -16.98 -6.93
C ASN A 98 -11.65 -16.74 -8.00
N TRP A 99 -10.42 -16.43 -7.56
CA TRP A 99 -9.26 -16.24 -8.42
C TRP A 99 -8.82 -17.54 -9.10
N SER A 100 -8.77 -18.66 -8.36
CA SER A 100 -8.42 -19.95 -8.95
C SER A 100 -9.43 -20.39 -10.02
N ASP A 101 -10.73 -20.23 -9.77
CA ASP A 101 -11.78 -20.55 -10.74
C ASP A 101 -11.67 -19.67 -12.00
N LEU A 102 -11.38 -18.37 -11.82
CA LEU A 102 -11.18 -17.41 -12.89
C LEU A 102 -9.93 -17.73 -13.72
N VAL A 103 -8.79 -17.97 -13.07
CA VAL A 103 -7.52 -18.35 -13.72
C VAL A 103 -7.64 -19.68 -14.45
N ASN A 104 -8.28 -20.67 -13.85
CA ASN A 104 -8.50 -21.98 -14.50
C ASN A 104 -9.39 -21.86 -15.74
N THR A 105 -10.39 -20.98 -15.71
CA THR A 105 -11.24 -20.69 -16.87
C THR A 105 -10.45 -19.98 -17.96
N TYR A 106 -9.68 -18.96 -17.60
CA TYR A 106 -8.82 -18.22 -18.54
C TYR A 106 -7.74 -19.11 -19.18
N ASN A 107 -7.07 -19.94 -18.37
CA ASN A 107 -5.99 -20.82 -18.83
C ASN A 107 -6.47 -21.96 -19.77
N LYS A 108 -7.79 -22.19 -19.89
CA LYS A 108 -8.40 -23.11 -20.88
C LYS A 108 -8.54 -22.50 -22.27
N ILE A 109 -8.41 -21.18 -22.40
CA ILE A 109 -8.52 -20.50 -23.70
C ILE A 109 -7.26 -20.83 -24.52
N PRO A 110 -7.37 -21.41 -25.73
CA PRO A 110 -6.20 -21.68 -26.57
C PRO A 110 -5.44 -20.38 -26.87
N THR A 111 -4.11 -20.45 -27.03
CA THR A 111 -3.22 -19.34 -27.44
C THR A 111 -3.03 -18.19 -26.44
N VAL A 112 -3.63 -18.23 -25.24
CA VAL A 112 -3.38 -17.21 -24.21
C VAL A 112 -2.12 -17.52 -23.40
N GLN A 113 -1.42 -16.48 -22.95
CA GLN A 113 -0.34 -16.60 -21.97
C GLN A 113 -0.94 -17.01 -20.61
N LYS A 114 -0.47 -18.13 -20.05
CA LYS A 114 -1.00 -18.67 -18.79
C LYS A 114 -0.68 -17.76 -17.61
N LEU A 115 -1.60 -17.74 -16.65
CA LEU A 115 -1.48 -16.94 -15.43
C LEU A 115 -0.98 -17.77 -14.25
N ASN A 116 -0.17 -17.13 -13.40
CA ASN A 116 0.21 -17.67 -12.11
C ASN A 116 -0.93 -17.46 -11.09
N PRO A 117 -1.44 -18.53 -10.44
CA PRO A 117 -2.47 -18.40 -9.42
C PRO A 117 -1.96 -17.82 -8.09
N ASP A 118 -0.65 -17.83 -7.80
CA ASP A 118 -0.11 -17.31 -6.54
C ASP A 118 0.02 -15.78 -6.57
N LEU A 119 -1.05 -15.11 -6.15
CA LEU A 119 -1.12 -13.66 -6.02
C LEU A 119 -0.75 -13.15 -4.62
N ASN A 120 -0.51 -14.00 -3.62
CA ASN A 120 -0.40 -13.55 -2.24
C ASN A 120 0.77 -12.56 -2.06
N GLY A 121 1.95 -12.89 -2.59
CA GLY A 121 3.10 -12.00 -2.55
C GLY A 121 2.85 -10.67 -3.29
N TYR A 122 2.17 -10.73 -4.43
CA TYR A 122 1.83 -9.55 -5.22
C TYR A 122 0.86 -8.62 -4.47
N ILE A 123 -0.24 -9.18 -3.95
CA ILE A 123 -1.27 -8.44 -3.20
C ILE A 123 -0.67 -7.84 -1.94
N THR A 124 0.19 -8.58 -1.24
CA THR A 124 0.93 -8.07 -0.08
C THR A 124 1.76 -6.85 -0.46
N GLY A 125 2.54 -6.91 -1.55
CA GLY A 125 3.33 -5.77 -2.02
C GLY A 125 2.46 -4.56 -2.43
N GLN A 126 1.28 -4.80 -3.02
CA GLN A 126 0.33 -3.74 -3.35
C GLN A 126 -0.27 -3.10 -2.09
N ALA A 127 -0.63 -3.89 -1.08
CA ALA A 127 -1.15 -3.38 0.18
C ALA A 127 -0.12 -2.46 0.87
N VAL A 128 1.14 -2.87 0.93
CA VAL A 128 2.24 -2.04 1.46
C VAL A 128 2.44 -0.78 0.62
N THR A 129 2.36 -0.88 -0.71
CA THR A 129 2.48 0.28 -1.60
C THR A 129 1.35 1.29 -1.37
N ALA A 130 0.10 0.81 -1.30
CA ALA A 130 -1.08 1.63 -1.06
C ALA A 130 -1.03 2.29 0.31
N LEU A 131 -0.56 1.58 1.34
CA LEU A 131 -0.31 2.16 2.65
C LEU A 131 0.62 3.37 2.57
N PHE A 132 1.77 3.26 1.89
CA PHE A 132 2.68 4.39 1.76
C PHE A 132 2.12 5.53 0.90
N GLN A 133 1.27 5.25 -0.08
CA GLN A 133 0.56 6.31 -0.82
C GLN A 133 -0.33 7.13 0.13
N GLN A 134 -1.06 6.47 1.05
CA GLN A 134 -1.87 7.18 2.04
C GLN A 134 -1.02 7.98 3.04
N VAL A 135 0.11 7.42 3.48
CA VAL A 135 1.06 8.14 4.34
C VAL A 135 1.61 9.39 3.64
N GLU A 136 1.94 9.29 2.35
CA GLU A 136 2.46 10.40 1.56
C GLU A 136 1.42 11.51 1.37
N ILE A 137 0.16 11.14 1.11
CA ILE A 137 -0.95 12.08 1.01
C ILE A 137 -1.08 12.87 2.32
N GLU A 138 -1.08 12.18 3.46
CA GLU A 138 -1.23 12.83 4.76
C GLU A 138 0.00 13.68 5.13
N GLU A 139 1.21 13.18 4.86
CA GLU A 139 2.44 13.96 5.06
C GLU A 139 2.39 15.27 4.25
N ASN A 140 2.02 15.18 2.98
CA ASN A 140 1.95 16.34 2.10
C ASN A 140 0.87 17.32 2.55
N ASN A 141 -0.29 16.83 3.02
CA ASN A 141 -1.32 17.67 3.63
C ASN A 141 -0.78 18.45 4.85
N ILE A 142 -0.06 17.80 5.77
CA ILE A 142 0.54 18.46 6.94
C ILE A 142 1.56 19.54 6.54
N ARG A 143 2.30 19.29 5.45
CA ARG A 143 3.29 20.25 4.92
C ARG A 143 2.63 21.45 4.28
N ASP A 144 1.65 21.22 3.42
CA ASP A 144 1.01 22.25 2.60
C ASP A 144 -0.05 23.06 3.38
N ASN A 145 -0.70 22.45 4.37
CA ASN A 145 -1.79 23.05 5.12
C ASN A 145 -1.41 23.29 6.59
N PRO A 146 -1.11 24.55 6.99
CA PRO A 146 -0.83 24.88 8.38
C PRO A 146 -1.95 24.51 9.37
N ALA A 147 -3.21 24.43 8.92
CA ALA A 147 -4.32 23.99 9.76
C ALA A 147 -4.28 22.48 10.08
N ALA A 148 -3.67 21.68 9.21
CA ALA A 148 -3.45 20.24 9.45
C ALA A 148 -2.36 19.98 10.51
N ARG A 149 -1.58 21.00 10.90
CA ARG A 149 -0.60 20.94 12.00
C ARG A 149 -1.34 21.07 13.34
N GLY A 150 -2.09 20.03 13.71
CA GLY A 150 -3.09 20.07 14.78
C GLY A 150 -2.57 20.39 16.19
N THR A 151 -1.26 20.28 16.45
CA THR A 151 -0.67 20.51 17.78
C THR A 151 0.25 21.73 17.81
N ALA A 152 0.39 22.36 18.99
CA ALA A 152 1.31 23.49 19.18
C ALA A 152 2.77 23.10 18.85
N LEU A 153 3.18 21.87 19.19
CA LEU A 153 4.50 21.34 18.86
C LEU A 153 4.69 21.23 17.34
N LEU A 154 3.73 20.62 16.63
CA LEU A 154 3.77 20.50 15.16
C LEU A 154 3.85 21.88 14.51
N LYS A 155 3.03 22.84 14.94
CA LYS A 155 3.11 24.22 14.44
C LYS A 155 4.50 24.81 14.64
N LYS A 156 5.07 24.70 15.84
CA LYS A 156 6.41 25.24 16.17
C LYS A 156 7.52 24.65 15.29
N VAL A 157 7.57 23.33 15.14
CA VAL A 157 8.65 22.68 14.37
C VAL A 157 8.53 22.97 12.87
N PHE A 158 7.31 22.99 12.32
CA PHE A 158 7.13 23.30 10.91
C PHE A 158 7.28 24.79 10.61
N SER A 159 6.96 25.70 11.54
CA SER A 159 7.32 27.12 11.40
C SER A 159 8.83 27.30 11.26
N TYR A 160 9.62 26.58 12.06
CA TYR A 160 11.09 26.57 11.90
C TYR A 160 11.50 26.04 10.51
N ALA A 161 10.93 24.92 10.07
CA ALA A 161 11.21 24.34 8.76
C ALA A 161 10.90 25.31 7.60
N ASP A 162 9.77 26.01 7.68
CA ASP A 162 9.34 26.94 6.64
C ASP A 162 10.27 28.17 6.52
N THR A 163 10.85 28.64 7.63
CA THR A 163 11.90 29.69 7.58
C THR A 163 13.21 29.22 6.94
N LYS A 164 13.46 27.91 6.86
CA LYS A 164 14.66 27.34 6.23
C LYS A 164 14.50 27.10 4.72
N LYS A 165 13.28 27.15 4.19
CA LYS A 165 13.02 27.07 2.74
C LYS A 165 13.20 28.41 2.01
N THR A 166 13.18 29.51 2.75
CA THR A 166 13.17 30.89 2.25
C THR A 166 14.55 31.57 2.29
N ASN A 167 15.58 30.84 2.72
CA ASN A 167 17.00 31.22 2.68
C ASN A 167 17.76 30.24 1.80
#